data_AF-A0A946D165-F1
#
_entry.id   AF-A0A946D165-F1
#
_cell.length_a   1.000
_cell.length_b   1.000
_cell.length_c   1.000
_cell.angle_alpha   90.00
_cell.angle_beta   90.00
_cell.angle_gamma   90.00
#
_symmetry.space_group_name_H-M   'P 1'
#
loop_
_entity.id
_entity.type
_entity.pdbx_description
1 polymer ?
#
loop_
_entity_poly.entity_id
_entity_poly.type
_entity_poly.pdbx_seq_one_letter_code
_entity_poly.pdbx_strand_id
1 'polypeptide(L)'
;GQSRTNRIQAKNAVIASQIDNRAITLDLKKKAEFAWHGYETARLAAERFIQKQSEMANRLLQLTREGYQLGELDLLTVLDTQRTYLAVQSGYYRALKDYYLSAINMEELVGRELIFQSKND
;
A
#
# COMPACT_ATOMS: atom_id res chain seq x y z
N GLY A 1 -9.44 45.16 38.43
CA GLY A 1 -10.28 44.52 37.39
C GLY A 1 -9.44 43.95 36.27
N GLN A 2 -8.81 44.81 35.48
CA GLN A 2 -8.14 44.46 34.22
C GLN A 2 -6.98 43.45 34.35
N SER A 3 -6.12 43.53 35.38
CA SER A 3 -5.01 42.58 35.54
C SER A 3 -5.46 41.14 35.87
N ARG A 4 -6.63 40.97 36.49
CA ARG A 4 -7.23 39.64 36.72
C ARG A 4 -7.84 39.10 35.43
N THR A 5 -8.53 39.94 34.66
CA THR A 5 -9.09 39.59 33.34
C THR A 5 -8.00 39.18 32.35
N ASN A 6 -6.89 39.93 32.26
CA ASN A 6 -5.76 39.57 31.38
C ASN A 6 -5.12 38.24 31.76
N ARG A 7 -4.99 37.93 33.07
CA ARG A 7 -4.48 36.63 33.54
C ARG A 7 -5.41 35.47 33.21
N ILE A 8 -6.72 35.68 33.27
CA ILE A 8 -7.71 34.66 32.91
C ILE A 8 -7.69 34.41 31.40
N GLN A 9 -7.63 35.48 30.59
CA GLN A 9 -7.52 35.36 29.13
C GLN A 9 -6.24 34.65 28.70
N ALA A 10 -5.08 34.99 29.29
CA ALA A 10 -3.82 34.32 29.01
C ALA A 10 -3.87 32.82 29.38
N LYS A 11 -4.47 32.47 30.53
CA LYS A 11 -4.67 31.07 30.91
C LYS A 11 -5.57 30.32 29.93
N ASN A 12 -6.67 30.94 29.48
CA ASN A 12 -7.57 30.34 28.52
C ASN A 12 -6.88 30.11 27.16
N ALA A 13 -6.04 31.04 26.71
CA ALA A 13 -5.27 30.90 25.48
C ALA A 13 -4.25 29.73 25.55
N VAL A 14 -3.58 29.56 26.70
CA VAL A 14 -2.67 28.42 26.91
C VAL A 14 -3.43 27.09 26.89
N ILE A 15 -4.59 27.02 27.55
CA ILE A 15 -5.43 25.81 27.55
C ILE A 15 -5.90 25.49 26.12
N ALA A 16 -6.37 26.49 25.36
CA ALA A 16 -6.76 26.30 23.97
C ALA A 16 -5.59 25.77 23.12
N SER A 17 -4.41 26.39 23.23
CA SER A 17 -3.20 25.93 22.53
C SER A 17 -2.79 24.50 22.90
N GLN A 18 -2.97 24.10 24.17
CA GLN A 18 -2.70 22.72 24.60
C GLN A 18 -3.70 21.71 24.00
N ILE A 19 -4.99 22.08 23.94
CA ILE A 19 -6.02 21.26 23.29
C ILE A 19 -5.72 21.11 21.79
N ASP A 20 -5.34 22.19 21.11
CA ASP A 20 -4.99 22.19 19.70
C ASP A 20 -3.77 21.30 19.42
N ASN A 21 -2.70 21.45 20.21
CA ASN A 21 -1.52 20.58 20.11
C ASN A 21 -1.85 19.11 20.35
N ARG A 22 -2.73 18.81 21.32
CA ARG A 22 -3.20 17.46 21.59
C ARG A 22 -3.98 16.90 20.40
N ALA A 23 -4.85 17.69 19.79
CA ALA A 23 -5.61 17.30 18.61
C ALA A 23 -4.68 17.00 17.42
N ILE A 24 -3.71 17.86 17.13
CA ILE A 24 -2.71 17.67 16.08
C ILE A 24 -1.90 16.38 16.31
N THR A 25 -1.47 16.14 17.55
CA THR A 25 -0.70 14.93 17.88
C THR A 25 -1.52 13.66 17.67
N LEU A 26 -2.81 13.67 18.03
CA LEU A 26 -3.70 12.53 17.83
C LEU A 26 -4.00 12.30 16.35
N ASP A 27 -4.16 13.36 15.57
CA ASP A 27 -4.35 13.28 14.12
C ASP A 27 -3.12 12.68 13.43
N LEU A 28 -1.92 13.14 13.79
CA LEU A 28 -0.67 12.61 13.24
C LEU A 28 -0.49 11.12 13.57
N LYS A 29 -0.81 10.70 14.80
CA LYS A 29 -0.78 9.29 15.19
C LYS A 29 -1.73 8.43 14.34
N LYS A 30 -2.96 8.90 14.16
CA LYS A 30 -3.93 8.20 13.31
C LYS A 30 -3.41 8.09 11.88
N LYS A 31 -2.91 9.17 11.29
CA LYS A 31 -2.34 9.17 9.93
C LYS A 31 -1.20 8.16 9.80
N ALA A 32 -0.29 8.13 10.79
CA ALA A 32 0.81 7.18 10.82
C ALA A 32 0.32 5.72 10.91
N GLU A 33 -0.66 5.43 11.77
CA GLU A 33 -1.27 4.10 11.88
C GLU A 33 -1.93 3.67 10.57
N PHE A 34 -2.72 4.56 9.95
CA PHE A 34 -3.37 4.30 8.67
C PHE A 34 -2.37 4.05 7.55
N ALA A 35 -1.34 4.89 7.44
CA ALA A 35 -0.29 4.73 6.43
C ALA A 35 0.50 3.44 6.63
N TRP A 36 0.84 3.11 7.88
CA TRP A 36 1.54 1.86 8.21
C TRP A 36 0.72 0.62 7.83
N HIS A 37 -0.56 0.59 8.21
CA HIS A 37 -1.45 -0.51 7.85
C HIS A 37 -1.66 -0.63 6.34
N GLY A 38 -1.81 0.50 5.64
CA GLY A 38 -1.93 0.55 4.19
C GLY A 38 -0.68 0.00 3.50
N TYR A 39 0.49 0.45 3.93
CA TYR A 39 1.79 -0.02 3.44
C TYR A 39 1.97 -1.52 3.64
N GLU A 40 1.77 -2.02 4.86
CA GLU A 40 1.98 -3.43 5.18
C GLU A 40 1.02 -4.34 4.41
N THR A 41 -0.24 -3.92 4.27
CA THR A 41 -1.24 -4.65 3.48
C THR A 41 -0.85 -4.71 2.01
N ALA A 42 -0.43 -3.58 1.42
CA ALA A 42 -0.05 -3.51 0.03
C ALA A 42 1.25 -4.30 -0.26
N ARG A 43 2.23 -4.25 0.66
CA ARG A 43 3.45 -5.04 0.62
C ARG A 43 3.14 -6.54 0.58
N LEU A 44 2.35 -7.03 1.52
CA LEU A 44 1.94 -8.44 1.58
C LEU A 44 1.13 -8.87 0.34
N ALA A 45 0.33 -7.98 -0.24
CA ALA A 45 -0.38 -8.28 -1.47
C ALA A 45 0.58 -8.41 -2.66
N ALA A 46 1.51 -7.47 -2.82
CA ALA A 46 2.52 -7.51 -3.88
C ALA A 46 3.41 -8.76 -3.77
N GLU A 47 3.87 -9.09 -2.57
CA GLU A 47 4.69 -10.29 -2.31
C GLU A 47 3.98 -11.58 -2.73
N ARG A 48 2.68 -11.73 -2.42
CA ARG A 48 1.90 -12.91 -2.84
C ARG A 48 1.79 -13.05 -4.35
N PHE A 49 1.67 -11.93 -5.07
CA PHE A 49 1.64 -11.97 -6.54
C PHE A 49 3.00 -12.35 -7.13
N ILE A 50 4.08 -11.80 -6.58
CA ILE A 50 5.47 -12.09 -7.01
C ILE A 50 5.80 -13.56 -6.77
N GLN A 51 5.56 -14.05 -5.55
CA GLN A 51 6.04 -15.37 -5.13
C GLN A 51 5.26 -16.56 -5.69
N LYS A 52 3.98 -16.38 -6.06
CA LYS A 52 3.10 -17.54 -6.29
C LYS A 52 2.11 -17.37 -7.42
N GLN A 53 1.27 -16.34 -7.38
CA GLN A 53 0.14 -16.26 -8.31
C GLN A 53 0.58 -16.07 -9.76
N SER A 54 1.56 -15.20 -10.00
CA SER A 54 2.05 -14.92 -11.36
C SER A 54 2.74 -16.13 -11.99
N GLU A 55 3.54 -16.86 -11.20
CA GLU A 55 4.23 -18.07 -11.65
C GLU A 55 3.26 -19.21 -11.96
N MET A 56 2.27 -19.43 -11.08
CA MET A 56 1.24 -20.46 -11.29
C MET A 56 0.43 -20.18 -12.56
N ALA A 57 0.00 -18.94 -12.76
CA ALA A 57 -0.76 -18.55 -13.94
C ALA A 57 0.05 -18.71 -15.23
N ASN A 58 1.35 -18.38 -15.21
CA ASN A 58 2.25 -18.58 -16.34
C ASN A 58 2.41 -20.06 -16.67
N ARG A 59 2.71 -20.89 -15.66
CA ARG A 59 2.86 -22.34 -15.82
C ARG A 59 1.58 -23.00 -16.35
N LEU A 60 0.42 -22.60 -15.83
CA LEU A 60 -0.87 -23.10 -16.31
C LEU A 60 -1.06 -22.78 -17.80
N LEU A 61 -0.81 -21.53 -18.20
CA LEU A 61 -0.91 -21.14 -19.61
C LEU A 61 0.04 -21.93 -20.52
N GLN A 62 1.27 -22.18 -20.06
CA GLN A 62 2.22 -22.99 -20.80
C GLN A 62 1.70 -24.43 -20.99
N LEU A 63 1.30 -25.09 -19.91
CA LEU A 63 0.80 -26.48 -19.96
C LEU A 63 -0.46 -26.60 -20.83
N THR A 64 -1.39 -25.65 -20.72
CA THR A 64 -2.61 -25.67 -21.54
C THR A 64 -2.30 -25.49 -23.03
N ARG A 65 -1.29 -24.68 -23.38
CA ARG A 65 -0.83 -24.54 -24.78
C ARG A 65 -0.19 -25.82 -25.30
N GLU A 66 0.63 -26.47 -24.49
CA GLU A 66 1.25 -27.76 -24.83
C GLU A 66 0.17 -28.84 -25.05
N GLY A 67 -0.80 -28.97 -24.14
CA GLY A 67 -1.92 -29.91 -24.30
C GLY A 67 -2.78 -29.64 -25.54
N TYR A 68 -3.00 -28.37 -25.90
CA TYR A 68 -3.68 -28.02 -27.15
C TYR A 68 -2.88 -28.42 -28.40
N GLN A 69 -1.56 -28.20 -28.40
CA GLN A 69 -0.68 -28.59 -29.51
C GLN A 69 -0.65 -30.11 -29.71
N LEU A 70 -0.79 -30.88 -28.64
CA LEU A 70 -0.89 -32.34 -28.67
C LEU A 70 -2.30 -32.84 -29.03
N GLY A 71 -3.29 -31.94 -29.13
CA GLY A 71 -4.69 -32.28 -29.41
C GLY A 71 -5.45 -32.81 -28.20
N GLU A 72 -4.87 -32.75 -26.99
CA GLU A 72 -5.48 -33.23 -25.75
C GLU A 72 -6.47 -32.23 -25.15
N LEU A 73 -6.30 -30.93 -25.46
CA LEU A 73 -7.16 -29.85 -24.99
C LEU A 73 -7.74 -29.07 -26.18
N ASP A 74 -8.92 -28.50 -25.98
CA ASP A 74 -9.56 -27.66 -26.98
C ASP A 74 -9.10 -26.19 -26.91
N LEU A 75 -9.35 -25.44 -27.99
CA LEU A 75 -8.94 -24.03 -28.10
C LEU A 75 -9.63 -23.13 -27.07
N LEU A 76 -10.88 -23.41 -26.68
CA LEU A 76 -11.60 -22.60 -25.69
C LEU A 76 -10.92 -22.71 -24.32
N THR A 77 -10.43 -23.90 -23.94
CA THR A 77 -9.64 -24.11 -22.72
C THR A 77 -8.37 -23.25 -22.71
N VAL A 78 -7.68 -23.14 -23.86
CA VAL A 78 -6.51 -22.24 -24.01
C VAL A 78 -6.91 -20.78 -23.82
N LEU A 79 -8.00 -20.34 -24.46
CA LEU A 79 -8.44 -18.94 -24.41
C LEU A 79 -8.89 -18.55 -22.99
N ASP A 80 -9.56 -19.44 -22.27
CA ASP A 80 -9.96 -19.18 -20.89
C ASP A 80 -8.75 -19.10 -19.96
N THR A 81 -7.77 -19.98 -20.17
CA THR A 81 -6.50 -19.93 -19.43
C THR A 81 -5.73 -18.64 -19.72
N GLN A 82 -5.71 -18.17 -20.98
CA GLN A 82 -5.12 -16.88 -21.35
C GLN A 82 -5.81 -15.70 -20.66
N ARG A 83 -7.14 -15.71 -20.61
CA ARG A 83 -7.92 -14.69 -19.90
C ARG A 83 -7.56 -14.66 -18.41
N THR A 84 -7.47 -15.83 -17.79
CA THR A 84 -7.06 -15.96 -16.39
C THR A 84 -5.64 -15.43 -16.16
N TYR A 85 -4.69 -15.79 -17.03
CA TYR A 85 -3.32 -15.27 -16.97
C TYR A 85 -3.29 -13.74 -17.03
N LEU A 86 -4.00 -13.13 -17.98
CA LEU A 86 -4.05 -11.67 -18.12
C LEU A 86 -4.69 -10.99 -16.91
N ALA A 87 -5.73 -11.59 -16.33
CA ALA A 87 -6.35 -11.09 -15.11
C ALA A 87 -5.37 -11.10 -13.92
N VAL A 88 -4.59 -12.18 -13.76
CA VAL A 88 -3.55 -12.28 -12.73
C VAL A 88 -2.45 -11.24 -12.95
N GLN A 89 -1.97 -11.06 -14.20
CA GLN A 89 -0.97 -10.04 -14.52
C GLN A 89 -1.47 -8.62 -14.19
N SER A 90 -2.72 -8.31 -14.55
CA SER A 90 -3.36 -7.03 -14.21
C SER A 90 -3.43 -6.82 -12.69
N GLY A 91 -3.81 -7.86 -11.94
CA GLY A 91 -3.82 -7.86 -10.48
C GLY A 91 -2.44 -7.63 -9.88
N TYR A 92 -1.40 -8.28 -10.42
CA TYR A 92 -0.02 -8.09 -10.00
C TYR A 92 0.44 -6.64 -10.16
N TYR A 93 0.28 -6.05 -11.35
CA TYR A 93 0.69 -4.66 -11.58
C TYR A 93 -0.08 -3.67 -10.70
N ARG A 94 -1.36 -3.93 -10.43
CA ARG A 94 -2.14 -3.13 -9.50
C ARG A 94 -1.58 -3.21 -8.08
N ALA A 95 -1.32 -4.42 -7.57
CA ALA A 95 -0.75 -4.62 -6.24
C ALA A 95 0.62 -3.95 -6.10
N LEU A 96 1.46 -4.03 -7.14
CA LEU A 96 2.77 -3.39 -7.16
C LEU A 96 2.65 -1.86 -7.13
N LYS A 97 1.74 -1.29 -7.93
CA LYS A 97 1.45 0.16 -7.90
C LYS A 97 0.97 0.60 -6.52
N ASP A 98 0.03 -0.13 -5.93
CA ASP A 98 -0.55 0.21 -4.63
C ASP A 98 0.51 0.10 -3.50
N TYR A 99 1.44 -0.85 -3.60
CA TYR A 99 2.61 -0.92 -2.73
C TYR A 99 3.50 0.32 -2.84
N TYR A 100 3.89 0.74 -4.05
CA TYR A 100 4.73 1.93 -4.20
C TYR A 100 4.02 3.21 -3.72
N LEU A 101 2.72 3.37 -4.00
CA LEU A 101 1.96 4.54 -3.53
C LEU A 101 1.83 4.57 -2.00
N SER A 102 1.59 3.43 -1.36
CA SER A 102 1.50 3.36 0.10
C SER A 102 2.85 3.59 0.77
N ALA A 103 3.95 3.16 0.15
CA ALA A 103 5.30 3.45 0.62
C ALA A 103 5.61 4.94 0.54
N ILE A 104 5.30 5.63 -0.57
CA ILE A 104 5.47 7.09 -0.70
C ILE A 104 4.71 7.85 0.40
N ASN A 105 3.45 7.47 0.65
CA ASN A 105 2.64 8.08 1.72
C ASN A 105 3.28 7.86 3.12
N MET A 106 3.87 6.68 3.34
CA MET A 106 4.60 6.42 4.58
C MET A 106 5.91 7.22 4.67
N GLU A 107 6.64 7.37 3.57
CA GLU A 107 7.86 8.19 3.49
C GLU A 107 7.57 9.66 3.82
N GLU A 108 6.46 10.22 3.32
CA GLU A 108 6.02 11.59 3.63
C GLU A 108 5.79 11.80 5.14
N LEU A 109 5.20 10.81 5.82
CA LEU A 109 4.91 10.89 7.25
C LEU A 109 6.14 10.69 8.14
N VAL A 110 7.09 9.85 7.72
CA VAL A 110 8.28 9.52 8.51
C VAL A 110 9.48 10.42 8.16
N GLY A 111 9.42 11.13 7.03
CA GLY A 111 10.47 12.05 6.57
C GLY A 111 11.76 11.35 6.14
N ARG A 112 11.69 10.08 5.73
CA ARG A 112 12.84 9.28 5.25
C ARG A 112 12.41 8.33 4.15
N GLU A 113 13.36 7.97 3.27
CA GLU A 113 13.15 6.98 2.22
C GLU A 113 13.08 5.55 2.81
N LEU A 114 12.10 4.78 2.34
CA LEU A 114 11.85 3.38 2.69
C LEU A 114 12.20 2.45 1.53
N ILE A 115 11.98 2.88 0.28
CA ILE A 115 12.18 2.04 -0.91
C ILE A 115 13.60 2.18 -1.48
N PHE A 116 14.06 3.41 -1.66
CA PHE A 116 15.33 3.70 -2.33
C PHE A 116 16.40 4.08 -1.31
N GLN A 117 16.69 3.19 -0.36
CA GLN A 117 17.81 3.45 0.56
C GLN A 117 19.09 3.58 -0.27
N SER A 118 19.64 4.80 -0.36
CA SER A 118 20.99 5.02 -0.88
C SER A 118 21.92 4.11 -0.10
N LYS A 119 22.50 3.14 -0.81
CA LYS A 119 23.59 2.32 -0.31
C LYS A 119 24.76 3.28 -0.09
N ASN A 120 24.90 3.83 1.11
CA ASN A 120 26.13 4.50 1.50
C ASN A 120 27.18 3.41 1.67
N ASP A 121 28.06 3.31 0.67
CA ASP A 121 29.41 2.76 0.82
C ASP A 121 30.22 3.56 1.86
#